data_AF-A0A286XIW2-F1
#
_entry.id   AF-A0A286XIW2-F1
#
_cell.length_a   1.000
_cell.length_b   1.000
_cell.length_c   1.000
_cell.angle_alpha   90.00
_cell.angle_beta   90.00
_cell.angle_gamma   90.00
#
_symmetry.space_group_name_H-M   'P 1'
#
loop_
_entity.id
_entity.type
_entity.pdbx_description
1 polymer ?
#
loop_
_entity_poly.entity_id
_entity_poly.type
_entity_poly.pdbx_seq_one_letter_code
_entity_poly.pdbx_strand_id
1 'polypeptide(L)' 'MKTLRARFKKPEASCMVDIEDSSGWTALHHAAAGGCLSCSELLCSFKAHLNPRDRSGATPLILAA' A
#
# COMPACT_ATOMS: atom_id res chain seq x y z
N MET A 1 21.13 -14.33 24.90
CA MET A 1 20.99 -13.32 23.83
C MET A 1 19.89 -13.78 22.87
N LYS A 2 18.63 -13.46 23.16
CA LYS A 2 17.50 -13.81 22.28
C LYS A 2 17.02 -12.51 21.65
N THR A 3 17.31 -12.34 20.37
CA THR A 3 16.91 -11.20 19.55
C THR A 3 15.38 -11.09 19.58
N LEU A 4 14.87 -10.04 20.23
CA LEU A 4 13.46 -9.66 20.18
C LEU A 4 13.14 -9.18 18.76
N ARG A 5 12.80 -10.12 17.86
CA ARG A 5 11.98 -9.78 16.70
C ARG A 5 10.64 -9.34 17.25
N ALA A 6 10.39 -8.04 17.25
CA ALA A 6 9.07 -7.48 17.48
C ALA A 6 8.08 -8.26 16.60
N ARG A 7 7.25 -9.10 17.22
CA ARG A 7 6.13 -9.72 16.53
C ARG A 7 5.11 -8.60 16.38
N PHE A 8 5.22 -7.84 15.29
CA PHE A 8 4.10 -7.06 14.77
C PHE A 8 2.95 -8.04 14.60
N LYS A 9 2.07 -8.08 15.61
CA LYS A 9 0.83 -8.82 15.55
C LYS A 9 0.06 -8.15 14.42
N LYS A 10 -0.08 -8.86 13.29
CA LYS A 10 -0.86 -8.39 12.15
C LYS A 10 -2.19 -7.87 12.70
N PRO A 11 -2.52 -6.59 12.48
CA PRO A 11 -3.82 -6.10 12.88
C PRO A 11 -4.88 -6.97 12.19
N GLU A 12 -5.71 -7.64 12.98
CA GLU A 12 -6.90 -8.35 12.50
C GLU A 12 -8.03 -7.37 12.13
N ALA A 13 -7.71 -6.08 12.04
CA ALA A 13 -8.56 -5.11 11.41
C ALA A 13 -8.50 -5.35 9.90
N SER A 14 -9.63 -5.73 9.32
CA SER A 14 -9.85 -5.68 7.87
C SER A 14 -9.83 -4.22 7.42
N CYS A 15 -8.64 -3.61 7.36
CA CYS A 15 -8.43 -2.27 6.86
C CYS A 15 -8.75 -2.28 5.37
N MET A 16 -9.73 -1.51 4.93
CA MET A 16 -10.01 -1.32 3.50
C MET A 16 -8.91 -0.41 2.92
N VAL A 17 -7.79 -1.02 2.51
CA VAL A 17 -6.62 -0.33 1.95
C VAL A 17 -6.69 -0.13 0.44
N ASP A 18 -7.66 -0.76 -0.21
CA ASP A 18 -7.92 -0.69 -1.65
C ASP A 18 -9.05 0.28 -2.00
N ILE A 19 -9.41 1.20 -1.07
CA ILE A 19 -10.37 2.25 -1.37
C ILE A 19 -9.76 3.18 -2.43
N GLU A 20 -10.55 3.44 -3.46
CA GLU A 20 -10.22 4.33 -4.55
C GLU A 20 -10.81 5.72 -4.31
N ASP A 21 -10.05 6.76 -4.66
CA ASP A 21 -10.57 8.13 -4.75
C ASP A 21 -11.32 8.39 -6.07
N SER A 22 -11.70 9.64 -6.33
CA SER A 22 -12.42 10.04 -7.55
C SER A 22 -11.63 9.82 -8.84
N SER A 23 -10.30 9.62 -8.76
CA SER A 23 -9.42 9.34 -9.89
C SER A 23 -9.15 7.84 -10.06
N GLY A 24 -9.67 6.99 -9.17
CA GLY A 24 -9.32 5.56 -9.14
C GLY A 24 -8.01 5.28 -8.41
N TRP A 25 -7.46 6.25 -7.68
CA TRP A 25 -6.21 6.06 -6.95
C TRP A 25 -6.49 5.43 -5.59
N THR A 26 -5.83 4.32 -5.33
CA THR A 26 -5.71 3.72 -4.00
C THR A 26 -4.62 4.40 -3.18
N ALA A 27 -4.57 4.12 -1.88
CA ALA A 27 -3.48 4.57 -1.01
C ALA A 27 -2.09 4.17 -1.55
N LEU A 28 -1.99 3.04 -2.25
CA LEU A 28 -0.74 2.58 -2.84
C LEU A 28 -0.30 3.42 -4.05
N HIS A 29 -1.24 3.94 -4.85
CA HIS A 29 -0.91 4.88 -5.94
C HIS A 29 -0.25 6.15 -5.37
N HIS A 30 -0.85 6.72 -4.31
CA HIS A 30 -0.31 7.90 -3.62
C HIS A 30 1.07 7.61 -2.99
N ALA A 31 1.23 6.46 -2.33
CA ALA A 31 2.50 6.07 -1.73
C ALA A 31 3.62 5.89 -2.77
N ALA A 32 3.31 5.26 -3.89
CA ALA A 32 4.25 5.05 -4.98
C ALA A 32 4.62 6.37 -5.68
N ALA A 33 3.65 7.21 -6.01
CA ALA A 33 3.87 8.54 -6.60
C ALA A 33 4.74 9.44 -5.71
N GLY A 34 4.60 9.33 -4.39
CA GLY A 34 5.42 10.05 -3.42
C GLY A 34 6.77 9.39 -3.09
N GLY A 35 7.09 8.22 -3.66
CA GLY A 35 8.30 7.46 -3.32
C GLY A 35 8.37 6.98 -1.85
N CYS A 36 7.22 6.89 -1.16
CA CYS A 36 7.17 6.53 0.26
C CYS A 36 7.28 5.01 0.44
N LEU A 37 8.50 4.49 0.54
CA LEU A 37 8.75 3.06 0.78
C LEU A 37 8.04 2.56 2.04
N SER A 38 8.14 3.29 3.16
CA SER A 38 7.51 2.89 4.42
C SER A 38 5.99 2.78 4.33
N CYS A 39 5.35 3.68 3.57
CA CYS A 39 3.91 3.64 3.34
C CYS A 39 3.53 2.42 2.49
N SER A 40 4.30 2.16 1.42
CA SER A 40 4.11 0.99 0.55
C SER A 40 4.28 -0.33 1.32
N GLU A 41 5.32 -0.44 2.16
CA GLU A 41 5.54 -1.61 3.02
C GLU A 41 4.40 -1.82 4.02
N LEU A 42 3.91 -0.73 4.61
CA LEU A 42 2.78 -0.78 5.53
C LEU A 42 1.52 -1.28 4.80
N LEU A 43 1.18 -0.71 3.64
CA LEU A 43 0.04 -1.13 2.83
C LEU A 43 0.15 -2.60 2.38
N CYS A 44 1.34 -3.06 1.99
CA CYS A 44 1.63 -4.47 1.72
C CYS A 44 1.37 -5.36 2.95
N SER A 45 1.73 -4.90 4.15
CA SER A 45 1.48 -5.65 5.39
C SER A 45 -0.01 -5.85 5.68
N PHE A 46 -0.86 -4.94 5.19
CA PHE A 46 -2.33 -5.01 5.22
C PHE A 46 -2.94 -5.78 4.04
N LYS A 47 -2.12 -6.41 3.18
CA LYS A 47 -2.55 -7.13 1.97
C LYS A 47 -3.26 -6.24 0.94
N ALA A 48 -2.83 -4.99 0.78
CA ALA A 48 -3.29 -4.14 -0.31
C ALA A 48 -3.06 -4.81 -1.67
N HIS A 49 -3.97 -4.58 -2.61
CA HIS A 49 -3.77 -4.90 -4.00
C HIS A 49 -2.59 -4.08 -4.54
N LEU A 50 -1.63 -4.77 -5.16
CA LEU A 50 -0.38 -4.16 -5.65
C LEU A 50 -0.50 -3.57 -7.05
N ASN A 51 -1.46 -4.08 -7.84
CA ASN A 51 -1.68 -3.69 -9.23
C ASN A 51 -3.10 -3.17 -9.51
N PRO A 52 -3.74 -2.37 -8.64
CA PRO A 52 -4.96 -1.69 -9.01
C PRO A 52 -4.66 -0.76 -10.20
N ARG A 53 -5.63 -0.59 -11.08
CA ARG A 53 -5.51 0.35 -12.21
C ARG A 53 -6.39 1.54 -11.91
N ASP A 54 -5.82 2.73 -12.01
CA ASP A 54 -6.60 3.95 -11.94
C ASP A 54 -7.47 4.16 -13.20
N ARG A 55 -8.19 5.28 -13.27
CA ARG A 55 -9.03 5.62 -14.42
C ARG A 55 -8.25 5.86 -15.72
N SER A 56 -6.95 6.12 -15.65
CA SER A 56 -6.07 6.23 -16.81
C SER A 56 -5.46 4.87 -17.22
N GLY A 57 -5.68 3.82 -16.41
CA GLY A 57 -5.08 2.51 -16.59
C GLY A 57 -3.69 2.38 -15.97
N ALA A 58 -3.21 3.39 -15.26
CA ALA A 58 -1.92 3.37 -14.57
C ALA A 58 -2.00 2.53 -13.30
N THR A 59 -0.92 1.82 -12.99
CA THR A 59 -0.78 1.08 -11.71
C THR A 59 0.10 1.89 -10.76
N PRO A 60 0.09 1.61 -9.44
CA PRO A 60 0.94 2.30 -8.50
C PRO A 60 2.42 2.31 -8.93
N LEU A 61 2.92 1.18 -9.45
CA LEU A 61 4.30 1.07 -9.92
C LEU A 61 4.61 2.00 -11.10
N ILE A 62 3.65 2.22 -12.01
CA ILE A 62 3.83 3.14 -13.16
C ILE A 62 3.95 4.59 -12.68
N LEU A 63 3.32 4.92 -11.54
CA LEU A 63 3.37 6.26 -10.96
C LEU A 63 4.62 6.52 -10.11
N ALA A 64 5.39 5.48 -9.77
CA ALA A 64 6.62 5.64 -8.99
C ALA A 64 7.68 6.42 -9.79
N ALA A 65 8.25 7.45 -9.16
CA ALA A 65 9.30 8.30 -9.74
C ALA A 65 10.70 7.66 -9.65
#